data_AF-A0A524JIC7-F1
#
_entry.id   AF-A0A524JIC7-F1
#
_cell.length_a   1.000
_cell.length_b   1.000
_cell.length_c   1.000
_cell.angle_alpha   90.00
_cell.angle_beta   90.00
_cell.angle_gamma   90.00
#
_symmetry.space_group_name_H-M   'P 1'
#
loop_
_entity.id
_entity.type
_entity.pdbx_description
1 polymer ?
#
loop_
_entity_poly.entity_id
_entity_poly.type
_entity_poly.pdbx_seq_one_letter_code
_entity_poly.pdbx_strand_id
1 'polypeptide(L)'
;MTANQDHKKACSRLQAERIIKNLKKRGMDGLFCETSAKAVEAICGMIPAGALVGMGGSETILESGLIDALRRLDIRLLDRYKEGVSREDVDEMRRQGLSADVFICSSNAVTADGKLVNMDGTGNRVAAL
;
A
#
# COMPACT_ATOMS: atom_id res chain seq x y z
N MET A 1 -30.24 3.91 9.57
CA MET A 1 -29.17 3.53 8.62
C MET A 1 -29.32 2.05 8.39
N THR A 2 -29.63 1.67 7.14
CA THR A 2 -30.50 0.53 6.80
C THR A 2 -29.70 -0.73 6.48
N ALA A 3 -30.28 -1.90 6.76
CA ALA A 3 -29.72 -3.26 6.62
C ALA A 3 -28.90 -3.54 5.32
N ASN A 4 -29.06 -2.74 4.27
CA ASN A 4 -28.30 -2.81 3.03
C ASN A 4 -26.80 -2.45 3.21
N GLN A 5 -26.46 -1.58 4.17
CA GLN A 5 -25.07 -1.18 4.45
C GLN A 5 -24.30 -2.28 5.19
N ASP A 6 -25.00 -3.10 5.97
CA ASP A 6 -24.43 -4.21 6.73
C ASP A 6 -24.14 -5.43 5.85
N HIS A 7 -25.03 -5.72 4.90
CA HIS A 7 -24.82 -6.82 3.93
C HIS A 7 -23.60 -6.58 3.03
N LYS A 8 -23.38 -5.34 2.57
CA LYS A 8 -22.20 -5.00 1.76
C LYS A 8 -20.90 -5.21 2.54
N LYS A 9 -20.84 -4.74 3.78
CA LYS A 9 -19.68 -4.92 4.67
C LYS A 9 -19.42 -6.40 4.95
N ALA A 10 -20.47 -7.18 5.21
CA ALA A 10 -20.35 -8.63 5.43
C ALA A 10 -19.81 -9.35 4.18
N CYS A 11 -20.31 -8.99 2.99
CA CYS A 11 -19.84 -9.55 1.72
C CYS A 11 -18.35 -9.22 1.47
N SER A 12 -17.95 -7.96 1.65
CA SER A 12 -16.55 -7.54 1.49
C SER A 12 -15.62 -8.27 2.47
N ARG A 13 -16.05 -8.49 3.72
CA ARG A 13 -15.27 -9.24 4.71
C ARG A 13 -15.05 -10.69 4.28
N LEU A 14 -16.12 -11.39 3.89
CA LEU A 14 -16.04 -12.79 3.41
C LEU A 14 -15.15 -12.91 2.15
N GLN A 15 -15.26 -11.94 1.23
CA GLN A 15 -14.41 -11.89 0.05
C GLN A 15 -12.94 -11.68 0.42
N ALA A 16 -12.66 -10.75 1.34
CA ALA A 16 -11.30 -10.48 1.81
C ALA A 16 -10.69 -11.69 2.52
N GLU A 17 -11.42 -12.36 3.42
CA GLU A 17 -10.97 -13.59 4.10
C GLU A 17 -10.58 -14.68 3.09
N ARG A 18 -11.40 -14.87 2.05
CA ARG A 18 -11.11 -15.82 0.96
C ARG A 18 -9.84 -15.43 0.21
N ILE A 19 -9.67 -14.15 -0.12
CA ILE A 19 -8.48 -13.64 -0.82
C ILE A 19 -7.23 -13.84 0.05
N ILE A 20 -7.27 -13.42 1.32
CA ILE A 20 -6.16 -13.54 2.28
C ILE A 20 -5.73 -15.01 2.43
N LYS A 21 -6.68 -15.94 2.52
CA LYS A 21 -6.38 -17.38 2.56
C LYS A 21 -5.62 -17.86 1.32
N ASN A 22 -5.93 -17.31 0.14
CA ASN A 22 -5.25 -17.69 -1.11
C ASN A 22 -3.91 -16.95 -1.30
N LEU A 23 -3.79 -15.71 -0.82
CA LEU A 23 -2.51 -14.99 -0.73
C LEU A 23 -1.52 -15.75 0.15
N LYS A 24 -1.98 -16.25 1.31
CA LYS A 24 -1.13 -17.01 2.24
C LYS A 24 -0.53 -18.28 1.64
N LYS A 25 -1.27 -18.97 0.75
CA LYS A 25 -0.75 -20.14 0.00
C LYS A 25 0.40 -19.78 -0.94
N ARG A 26 0.60 -18.50 -1.23
CA ARG A 26 1.64 -17.96 -2.11
C ARG A 26 2.72 -17.19 -1.33
N GLY A 27 2.76 -17.34 0.01
CA GLY A 27 3.75 -16.68 0.86
C GLY A 27 3.48 -15.19 1.12
N MET A 28 2.27 -14.70 0.80
CA MET A 28 1.87 -13.32 1.07
C MET A 28 0.89 -13.28 2.25
N ASP A 29 1.25 -12.56 3.31
CA ASP A 29 0.31 -12.26 4.39
C ASP A 29 -0.70 -11.18 3.97
N GLY A 30 -1.84 -11.13 4.66
CA GLY A 30 -2.88 -10.16 4.38
C GLY A 30 -3.70 -9.80 5.61
N LEU A 31 -4.10 -8.53 5.69
CA LEU A 31 -4.89 -7.97 6.78
C LEU A 31 -6.09 -7.24 6.19
N PHE A 32 -7.29 -7.52 6.71
CA PHE A 32 -8.51 -6.80 6.34
C PHE A 32 -8.80 -5.70 7.36
N CYS A 33 -8.95 -4.46 6.88
CA CYS A 33 -9.30 -3.30 7.68
C CYS A 33 -10.65 -2.74 7.21
N GLU A 34 -11.54 -2.44 8.15
CA GLU A 34 -12.90 -1.94 7.82
C GLU A 34 -12.92 -0.48 7.38
N THR A 35 -11.87 0.28 7.71
CA THR A 35 -11.76 1.71 7.42
C THR A 35 -10.35 2.06 6.99
N SER A 36 -10.22 3.13 6.20
CA SER A 36 -8.91 3.69 5.82
C SER A 36 -8.05 4.02 7.04
N ALA A 37 -8.64 4.64 8.07
CA ALA A 37 -7.92 4.99 9.29
C ALA A 37 -7.28 3.76 9.98
N LYS A 38 -8.01 2.65 10.10
CA LYS A 38 -7.47 1.39 10.66
C LYS A 38 -6.39 0.78 9.77
N ALA A 39 -6.51 0.90 8.46
CA ALA A 39 -5.48 0.46 7.52
C ALA A 39 -4.19 1.28 7.68
N VAL A 40 -4.31 2.61 7.77
CA VAL A 40 -3.17 3.51 7.98
C VAL A 40 -2.48 3.21 9.31
N GLU A 41 -3.24 3.05 10.40
CA GLU A 41 -2.69 2.68 11.71
C GLU A 41 -1.92 1.35 11.65
N ALA A 42 -2.50 0.33 11.03
CA ALA A 42 -1.86 -0.98 10.89
C ALA A 42 -0.58 -0.92 10.05
N ILE A 43 -0.60 -0.21 8.92
CA ILE A 43 0.59 -0.02 8.06
C ILE A 43 1.70 0.69 8.83
N CYS A 44 1.39 1.81 9.49
CA CYS A 44 2.36 2.55 10.30
C CYS A 44 2.98 1.70 11.41
N GLY A 45 2.19 0.83 12.06
CA GLY A 45 2.66 -0.08 13.10
C GLY A 45 3.56 -1.22 12.60
N MET A 46 3.56 -1.51 11.30
CA MET A 46 4.42 -2.53 10.69
C MET A 46 5.80 -1.99 10.27
N ILE A 47 5.95 -0.67 10.17
CA ILE A 47 7.18 -0.05 9.67
C ILE A 47 8.17 0.14 10.82
N PRO A 48 9.39 -0.42 10.74
CA PRO A 48 10.41 -0.20 11.75
C PRO A 48 10.85 1.26 11.83
N ALA A 49 11.16 1.74 13.04
CA ALA A 49 11.78 3.06 13.21
C ALA A 49 13.12 3.13 12.46
N GLY A 50 13.40 4.28 11.82
CA GLY A 50 14.61 4.52 11.02
C GLY A 50 14.62 3.86 9.62
N ALA A 51 13.61 3.05 9.29
CA ALA A 51 13.51 2.37 8.00
C ALA A 51 13.51 3.37 6.83
N LEU A 52 14.19 3.00 5.74
CA LEU A 52 14.04 3.65 4.44
C LEU A 52 12.74 3.17 3.81
N VAL A 53 11.82 4.10 3.55
CA VAL A 53 10.49 3.79 3.00
C VAL A 53 10.35 4.39 1.61
N GLY A 54 10.26 3.51 0.62
CA GLY A 54 9.97 3.83 -0.78
C GLY A 54 8.49 3.70 -1.09
N MET A 55 8.02 4.41 -2.12
CA MET A 55 6.62 4.34 -2.55
C MET A 55 6.45 4.35 -4.07
N GLY A 56 5.53 3.52 -4.55
CA GLY A 56 5.00 3.62 -5.90
C GLY A 56 4.02 4.79 -6.07
N GLY A 57 3.68 5.10 -7.32
CA GLY A 57 2.56 6.01 -7.60
C GLY A 57 1.21 5.34 -7.30
N SER A 58 0.42 5.95 -6.42
CA SER A 58 -0.91 5.48 -6.05
C SER A 58 -1.80 6.62 -5.54
N GLU A 59 -2.99 6.77 -6.15
CA GLU A 59 -4.04 7.66 -5.63
C GLU A 59 -4.56 7.18 -4.27
N THR A 60 -4.66 5.87 -4.05
CA THR A 60 -5.07 5.31 -2.76
C THR A 60 -4.13 5.74 -1.61
N ILE A 61 -2.83 5.89 -1.85
CA ILE A 61 -1.89 6.40 -0.84
C ILE A 61 -2.20 7.87 -0.47
N LEU A 62 -2.59 8.67 -1.46
CA LEU A 62 -2.98 10.08 -1.25
C LEU A 62 -4.33 10.20 -0.55
N GLU A 63 -5.36 9.52 -1.06
CA GLU A 63 -6.74 9.60 -0.55
C GLU A 63 -6.92 8.96 0.83
N SER A 64 -6.11 7.96 1.18
CA SER A 64 -6.23 7.25 2.46
C SER A 64 -5.75 8.04 3.67
N GLY A 65 -4.98 9.12 3.45
CA GLY A 65 -4.25 9.85 4.50
C GLY A 65 -2.96 9.15 4.94
N LEU A 66 -2.53 8.09 4.24
CA LEU A 66 -1.32 7.35 4.57
C LEU A 66 -0.07 8.21 4.44
N ILE A 67 0.04 9.02 3.38
CA ILE A 67 1.21 9.86 3.14
C ILE A 67 1.48 10.81 4.32
N ASP A 68 0.44 11.43 4.85
CA ASP A 68 0.58 12.36 5.98
C ASP A 68 0.91 11.63 7.27
N ALA A 69 0.43 10.40 7.45
CA ALA A 69 0.82 9.57 8.58
C ALA A 69 2.30 9.18 8.53
N LEU A 70 2.79 8.76 7.35
CA LEU A 70 4.20 8.40 7.16
C LEU A 70 5.14 9.58 7.41
N ARG A 71 4.76 10.80 6.99
CA ARG A 71 5.53 12.03 7.25
C ARG A 71 5.74 12.33 8.75
N ARG A 72 4.90 11.79 9.63
CA ARG A 72 4.98 11.98 11.08
C ARG A 72 5.74 10.85 11.80
N LEU A 73 6.09 9.77 11.10
CA LEU A 73 6.85 8.67 11.68
C LEU A 73 8.34 8.98 11.70
N ASP A 74 9.05 8.33 12.62
CA ASP A 74 10.51 8.33 12.66
C ASP A 74 11.06 7.37 11.59
N ILE A 75 11.03 7.80 10.33
CA ILE A 75 11.46 7.03 9.15
C ILE A 75 12.18 7.91 8.13
N ARG A 76 12.93 7.30 7.22
CA ARG A 76 13.50 7.96 6.05
C ARG A 76 12.56 7.79 4.86
N LEU A 77 11.64 8.74 4.67
CA LEU A 77 10.62 8.65 3.64
C LEU A 77 11.10 9.23 2.29
N LEU A 78 11.05 8.42 1.23
CA LEU A 78 11.24 8.87 -0.16
C LEU A 78 9.94 9.53 -0.66
N ASP A 79 9.68 10.74 -0.17
CA ASP A 79 8.42 11.45 -0.39
C ASP A 79 8.34 12.12 -1.77
N ARG A 80 7.96 11.31 -2.77
CA ARG A 80 7.68 11.77 -4.15
C ARG A 80 6.46 12.68 -4.30
N TYR A 81 5.67 12.88 -3.24
CA TYR A 81 4.45 13.70 -3.24
C TYR A 81 4.65 15.03 -2.51
N LYS A 82 5.85 15.30 -2.04
CA LYS A 82 6.20 16.58 -1.42
C LYS A 82 6.13 17.70 -2.46
N GLU A 83 5.65 18.87 -2.03
CA GLU A 83 5.66 20.06 -2.88
C GLU A 83 7.08 20.48 -3.26
N GLY A 84 7.25 20.94 -4.50
CA GLY A 84 8.52 21.43 -5.02
C GLY A 84 9.54 20.35 -5.43
N VAL A 85 9.15 19.07 -5.45
CA VAL A 85 10.03 17.99 -5.92
C VAL A 85 10.11 18.00 -7.46
N SER A 86 11.34 17.99 -8.00
CA SER A 86 11.56 17.94 -9.44
C SER A 86 11.30 16.55 -10.02
N ARG A 87 11.20 16.44 -11.35
CA ARG A 87 11.05 15.12 -11.99
C ARG A 87 12.28 14.24 -11.77
N GLU A 88 13.46 14.86 -11.82
CA GLU A 88 14.75 14.23 -11.61
C GLU A 88 14.85 13.67 -10.18
N ASP A 89 14.38 14.41 -9.18
CA ASP A 89 14.31 13.94 -7.79
C ASP A 89 13.35 12.75 -7.64
N VAL A 90 12.17 12.80 -8.28
CA VAL A 90 11.23 11.67 -8.28
C VAL A 90 11.87 10.43 -8.91
N ASP A 91 12.63 10.58 -9.99
CA ASP A 91 13.30 9.47 -10.66
C ASP A 91 14.42 8.88 -9.81
N GLU A 92 15.14 9.72 -9.06
CA GLU A 92 16.13 9.25 -8.09
C GLU A 92 15.47 8.53 -6.91
N MET A 93 14.39 9.08 -6.35
CA MET A 93 13.60 8.42 -5.31
C MET A 93 13.04 7.07 -5.79
N ARG A 94 12.63 6.94 -7.05
CA ARG A 94 12.21 5.65 -7.63
C ARG A 94 13.35 4.65 -7.62
N ARG A 95 14.54 5.02 -8.08
CA ARG A 95 15.73 4.15 -8.07
C ARG A 95 16.09 3.71 -6.65
N GLN A 96 16.14 4.65 -5.71
CA GLN A 96 16.44 4.35 -4.31
C GLN A 96 15.37 3.47 -3.65
N GLY A 97 14.10 3.63 -4.07
CA GLY A 97 12.97 2.86 -3.57
C GLY A 97 13.08 1.36 -3.82
N LEU A 98 13.81 0.93 -4.85
CA LEU A 98 14.06 -0.50 -5.14
C LEU A 98 14.96 -1.17 -4.09
N SER A 99 15.72 -0.37 -3.34
CA SER A 99 16.58 -0.81 -2.23
C SER A 99 16.06 -0.38 -0.86
N ALA A 100 14.80 0.06 -0.78
CA ALA A 100 14.19 0.48 0.48
C ALA A 100 13.94 -0.73 1.41
N ASP A 101 13.97 -0.50 2.72
CA ASP A 101 13.62 -1.51 3.71
C ASP A 101 12.14 -1.88 3.63
N VAL A 102 11.30 -0.88 3.29
CA VAL A 102 9.87 -1.05 3.06
C VAL A 102 9.48 -0.34 1.76
N PHE A 103 8.78 -1.03 0.86
CA PHE A 103 8.21 -0.43 -0.35
C PHE A 103 6.68 -0.51 -0.33
N ILE A 104 6.03 0.65 -0.35
CA ILE A 104 4.56 0.73 -0.31
C ILE A 104 4.03 0.94 -1.72
N CYS A 105 3.11 0.09 -2.15
CA CYS A 105 2.43 0.26 -3.42
C CYS A 105 1.00 -0.27 -3.38
N SER A 106 0.17 0.21 -4.31
CA SER A 106 -1.13 -0.38 -4.60
C SER A 106 -1.01 -1.37 -5.76
N SER A 107 -1.92 -2.34 -5.79
CA SER A 107 -2.11 -3.26 -6.91
C SER A 107 -3.32 -2.82 -7.75
N ASN A 108 -3.25 -2.98 -9.07
CA ASN A 108 -4.39 -2.62 -9.93
C ASN A 108 -5.58 -3.55 -9.70
N ALA A 109 -5.31 -4.82 -9.36
CA ALA A 109 -6.32 -5.76 -8.91
C ALA A 109 -5.72 -6.87 -8.06
N VAL A 110 -6.51 -7.39 -7.13
CA VAL A 110 -6.21 -8.65 -6.41
C VAL A 110 -7.27 -9.66 -6.78
N THR A 111 -6.86 -10.78 -7.37
CA THR A 111 -7.80 -11.81 -7.82
C THR A 111 -8.30 -12.65 -6.64
N ALA A 112 -9.48 -13.27 -6.79
CA ALA A 112 -10.05 -14.16 -5.78
C ALA A 112 -9.18 -15.41 -5.47
N ASP A 113 -8.28 -15.79 -6.39
CA ASP A 113 -7.30 -16.87 -6.23
C ASP A 113 -5.91 -16.38 -5.75
N GLY A 114 -5.83 -15.14 -5.27
CA GLY A 114 -4.67 -14.60 -4.55
C GLY A 114 -3.52 -14.16 -5.46
N LYS A 115 -3.79 -13.64 -6.66
CA LYS A 115 -2.78 -13.06 -7.54
C LYS A 115 -2.88 -11.53 -7.50
N LEU A 116 -1.72 -10.86 -7.47
CA LEU A 116 -1.61 -9.42 -7.66
C LEU A 116 -1.49 -9.13 -9.16
N VAL A 117 -2.24 -8.14 -9.65
CA VAL A 117 -2.18 -7.68 -11.03
C VAL A 117 -1.67 -6.26 -11.04
N ASN A 118 -0.50 -6.05 -11.62
CA ASN A 118 0.16 -4.76 -11.69
C ASN A 118 0.53 -4.45 -13.14
N MET A 119 -0.04 -3.39 -13.70
CA MET A 119 0.39 -2.83 -14.98
C MET A 119 1.17 -1.56 -14.70
N ASP A 120 2.48 -1.57 -14.94
CA ASP A 120 3.36 -0.46 -14.59
C ASP A 120 4.09 0.09 -15.81
N GLY A 121 3.82 1.34 -16.16
CA GLY A 121 4.49 2.00 -17.29
C GLY A 121 5.99 2.25 -17.03
N THR A 122 6.39 2.39 -15.77
CA THR A 122 7.80 2.64 -15.37
C THR A 122 8.46 1.42 -14.74
N GLY A 123 7.72 0.32 -14.58
CA GLY A 123 8.21 -0.92 -13.97
C GLY A 123 8.46 -0.86 -12.45
N ASN A 124 8.31 0.29 -11.81
CA ASN A 124 8.75 0.52 -10.43
C ASN A 124 8.09 -0.42 -9.40
N ARG A 125 6.78 -0.71 -9.53
CA ARG A 125 6.07 -1.63 -8.63
C ARG A 125 6.43 -3.09 -8.88
N VAL A 126 6.67 -3.46 -10.13
CA VAL A 126 7.04 -4.85 -10.48
C VAL A 126 8.48 -5.14 -10.07
N ALA A 127 9.37 -4.16 -10.20
CA ALA A 127 10.78 -4.30 -9.81
C ALA A 127 10.99 -4.35 -8.29
N ALA A 128 10.03 -3.85 -7.50
CA ALA A 128 10.09 -3.84 -6.04
C ALA A 128 9.37 -5.03 -5.37
N LEU A 129 8.70 -5.91 -6.14
CA LEU A 129 7.93 -7.07 -5.66
C LEU A 129 8.66 -8.39 -5.86
#